data_AF-A0A2W5DQE1-F1
#
_entry.id   AF-A0A2W5DQE1-F1
#
_cell.length_a   1.000
_cell.length_b   1.000
_cell.length_c   1.000
_cell.angle_alpha   90.00
_cell.angle_beta   90.00
_cell.angle_gamma   90.00
#
_symmetry.space_group_name_H-M   'P 1'
#
loop_
_entity.id
_entity.type
_entity.pdbx_description
1 polymer ?
#
loop_
_entity_poly.entity_id
_entity_poly.type
_entity_poly.pdbx_seq_one_letter_code
_entity_poly.pdbx_strand_id
1 'polypeptide(L)'
;MNAWLGVALALAALVAGGALLGWQGVIFATTGIVFWLLLQMSRLMRIMKLAGSAPMGSLDNAVMLNARLQEGMKLVDLLLLTRSLGVKQGKDAYRWQDAAGDAVEVKLAKGRLVEWRLLRAAGEEPAP
;
A
#
# COMPACT_ATOMS: atom_id res chain seq x y z
N MET A 1 -5.29 11.27 9.98
CA MET A 1 -5.60 12.67 10.33
C MET A 1 -6.15 13.36 9.08
N ASN A 2 -7.44 13.73 9.10
CA ASN A 2 -8.22 14.06 7.91
C ASN A 2 -7.64 15.29 7.17
N ALA A 3 -7.15 15.08 5.95
CA ALA A 3 -6.64 16.14 5.06
C ALA A 3 -7.66 17.29 4.86
N TRP A 4 -8.95 16.97 5.01
CA TRP A 4 -10.07 17.91 5.03
C TRP A 4 -9.95 19.04 6.07
N LEU A 5 -9.42 18.76 7.26
CA LEU A 5 -9.22 19.78 8.29
C LEU A 5 -8.15 20.81 7.87
N GLY A 6 -7.11 20.36 7.16
CA GLY A 6 -6.08 21.25 6.62
C GLY A 6 -6.58 22.13 5.49
N VAL A 7 -7.42 21.58 4.60
CA VAL A 7 -8.09 22.34 3.53
C VAL A 7 -9.04 23.39 4.11
N ALA A 8 -9.84 23.01 5.12
CA ALA A 8 -10.75 23.93 5.78
C ALA A 8 -10.02 25.08 6.48
N LEU A 9 -8.89 24.79 7.16
CA LEU A 9 -8.09 25.83 7.83
C LEU A 9 -7.42 26.77 6.82
N ALA A 10 -6.93 26.23 5.70
CA ALA A 10 -6.30 27.01 4.64
C ALA A 10 -7.31 27.94 3.94
N LEU A 11 -8.52 27.44 3.66
CA LEU A 11 -9.62 28.24 3.13
C LEU A 11 -10.06 29.33 4.12
N ALA A 12 -10.16 29.01 5.42
CA ALA A 12 -10.49 29.98 6.45
C ALA A 12 -9.42 31.09 6.58
N ALA A 13 -8.13 30.74 6.50
CA ALA A 13 -7.03 31.71 6.51
C ALA A 13 -7.01 32.60 5.25
N LEU A 14 -7.41 32.06 4.10
CA LEU A 14 -7.50 32.79 2.83
C LEU A 14 -8.64 33.81 2.83
N VAL A 15 -9.80 33.41 3.35
CA VAL A 15 -10.98 34.29 3.50
C VAL A 15 -10.73 35.34 4.59
N ALA A 16 -10.15 34.96 5.73
CA ALA A 16 -9.80 35.90 6.80
C ALA A 16 -8.70 36.89 6.40
N GLY A 17 -7.68 36.42 5.66
CA GLY A 17 -6.59 37.26 5.16
C GLY A 17 -7.04 38.25 4.07
N GLY A 18 -7.97 37.83 3.21
CA GLY A 18 -8.56 38.70 2.18
C GLY A 18 -9.48 39.79 2.74
N ALA A 19 -10.18 39.51 3.85
CA ALA A 19 -11.09 40.46 4.48
C ALA A 19 -10.38 41.51 5.36
N LEU A 20 -9.22 41.18 5.95
CA LEU A 20 -8.58 42.03 6.98
C LEU A 20 -7.27 42.72 6.54
N LEU A 21 -6.52 42.21 5.54
CA LEU A 21 -5.14 42.66 5.24
C LEU A 21 -4.89 43.13 3.79
N GLY A 22 -5.93 43.21 2.95
CA GLY A 22 -5.78 43.65 1.55
C GLY A 22 -4.81 42.77 0.73
N TRP A 23 -3.99 43.41 -0.11
CA TRP A 23 -3.11 42.72 -1.09
C TRP A 23 -2.07 41.78 -0.45
N GLN A 24 -1.69 42.02 0.82
CA GLN A 24 -0.74 41.17 1.54
C GLN A 24 -1.33 39.80 1.90
N GLY A 25 -2.63 39.73 2.19
CA GLY A 25 -3.32 38.47 2.49
C GLY A 25 -3.29 37.49 1.31
N VAL A 26 -3.40 38.00 0.09
CA VAL A 26 -3.33 37.20 -1.14
C VAL A 26 -1.97 36.52 -1.32
N ILE A 27 -0.88 37.21 -0.97
CA ILE A 27 0.48 36.67 -1.05
C ILE A 27 0.68 35.54 -0.03
N PHE A 28 0.24 35.75 1.22
CA PHE A 28 0.33 34.71 2.27
C PHE A 28 -0.54 33.50 1.96
N ALA A 29 -1.77 33.72 1.49
CA ALA A 29 -2.68 32.68 1.03
C ALA A 29 -2.09 31.83 -0.09
N THR A 30 -1.57 32.49 -1.12
CA THR A 30 -0.95 31.80 -2.28
C THR A 30 0.26 31.00 -1.85
N THR A 31 1.12 31.57 -0.99
CA THR A 31 2.31 30.88 -0.45
C THR A 31 1.91 29.68 0.39
N GLY A 32 0.88 29.81 1.23
CA GLY A 32 0.34 28.72 2.04
C GLY A 32 -0.25 27.59 1.20
N ILE A 33 -1.02 27.92 0.15
CA ILE A 33 -1.54 26.94 -0.81
C ILE A 33 -0.40 26.21 -1.50
N VAL A 34 0.59 26.93 -2.05
CA VAL A 34 1.73 26.33 -2.76
C VAL A 34 2.53 25.44 -1.82
N PHE A 35 2.84 25.91 -0.61
CA PHE A 35 3.53 25.12 0.41
C PHE A 35 2.75 23.85 0.78
N TRP A 36 1.43 23.96 0.92
CA TRP A 36 0.55 22.82 1.19
C TRP A 36 0.51 21.83 0.02
N LEU A 37 0.46 22.32 -1.22
CA LEU A 37 0.51 21.50 -2.44
C LEU A 37 1.84 20.74 -2.58
N LEU A 38 2.96 21.37 -2.21
CA LEU A 38 4.27 20.72 -2.13
C LEU A 38 4.31 19.63 -1.04
N LEU A 39 3.70 19.87 0.12
CA LEU A 39 3.54 18.84 1.16
C LEU A 39 2.61 17.69 0.72
N GLN A 40 1.60 17.98 -0.10
CA GLN A 40 0.75 16.94 -0.67
C GLN A 40 1.50 16.10 -1.71
N MET A 41 2.24 16.74 -2.62
CA MET A 41 3.11 16.06 -3.60
C MET A 41 4.18 15.20 -2.93
N SER A 42 4.83 15.67 -1.87
CA SER A 42 5.83 14.89 -1.14
C SER A 42 5.23 13.68 -0.40
N ARG A 43 4.00 13.77 0.10
CA ARG A 43 3.25 12.61 0.61
C ARG A 43 2.92 11.60 -0.49
N LEU A 44 2.43 12.07 -1.64
CA LEU A 44 2.19 11.20 -2.80
C LEU A 44 3.49 10.54 -3.26
N MET A 45 4.60 11.28 -3.36
CA MET A 45 5.91 10.74 -3.74
C MET A 45 6.46 9.74 -2.72
N ARG A 46 6.19 9.90 -1.42
CA ARG A 46 6.58 8.93 -0.40
C ARG A 46 5.78 7.63 -0.52
N ILE A 47 4.48 7.72 -0.83
CA ILE A 47 3.61 6.58 -1.13
C ILE A 47 4.03 5.90 -2.45
N MET A 48 4.35 6.69 -3.49
CA MET A 48 4.85 6.18 -4.76
C MET A 48 6.26 5.60 -4.65
N LYS A 49 7.13 6.11 -3.77
CA LYS A 49 8.42 5.48 -3.47
C LYS A 49 8.24 4.15 -2.75
N LEU A 50 7.28 4.05 -1.83
CA LEU A 50 6.89 2.78 -1.19
C LEU A 50 6.28 1.80 -2.21
N ALA A 51 5.47 2.27 -3.15
CA ALA A 51 4.85 1.46 -4.20
C ALA A 51 5.83 1.10 -5.34
N GLY A 52 6.79 1.97 -5.66
CA GLY A 52 7.80 1.79 -6.70
C GLY A 52 8.98 0.92 -6.25
N SER A 53 9.12 0.69 -4.94
CA SER A 53 9.99 -0.35 -4.38
C SER A 53 9.32 -1.71 -4.24
N ALA A 54 8.04 -1.87 -4.61
CA ALA A 54 7.35 -3.15 -4.53
C ALA A 54 7.68 -4.02 -5.76
N PRO A 55 8.47 -5.10 -5.61
CA PRO A 55 8.77 -6.01 -6.71
C PRO A 55 7.50 -6.76 -7.12
N MET A 56 7.46 -7.23 -8.38
CA MET A 56 6.34 -8.04 -8.88
C MET A 56 6.01 -9.21 -7.95
N GLY A 57 4.73 -9.43 -7.65
CA GLY A 57 4.27 -10.46 -6.71
C GLY A 57 4.00 -10.00 -5.28
N SER A 58 3.98 -8.68 -5.05
CA SER A 58 3.78 -8.10 -3.72
C SER A 58 2.35 -8.31 -3.17
N LEU A 59 2.23 -8.57 -1.85
CA LEU A 59 1.00 -8.63 -1.06
C LEU A 59 1.02 -7.61 0.07
N ASP A 60 -0.17 -7.19 0.52
CA ASP A 60 -0.32 -6.34 1.70
C ASP A 60 0.16 -7.03 2.99
N ASN A 61 -0.14 -8.33 3.16
CA ASN A 61 0.30 -9.13 4.31
C ASN A 61 0.22 -10.64 4.00
N ALA A 62 1.36 -11.33 4.04
CA ALA A 62 1.47 -12.76 3.74
C ALA A 62 0.76 -13.64 4.78
N VAL A 63 0.79 -13.26 6.05
CA VAL A 63 0.13 -13.96 7.15
C VAL A 63 -1.39 -13.89 7.00
N MET A 64 -1.90 -12.72 6.61
CA MET A 64 -3.33 -12.51 6.38
C MET A 64 -3.83 -13.35 5.19
N LEU A 65 -3.03 -13.44 4.12
CA LEU A 65 -3.35 -14.34 3.00
C LEU A 65 -3.38 -15.78 3.48
N ASN A 66 -2.32 -16.25 4.17
CA ASN A 66 -2.22 -17.61 4.71
C ASN A 66 -3.43 -18.00 5.58
N ALA A 67 -3.94 -17.06 6.40
CA ALA A 67 -5.11 -17.31 7.24
C ALA A 67 -6.43 -17.43 6.46
N ARG A 68 -6.50 -16.88 5.24
CA ARG A 68 -7.69 -16.93 4.38
C ARG A 68 -7.62 -18.03 3.32
N LEU A 69 -6.48 -18.69 3.16
CA LEU A 69 -6.34 -19.80 2.24
C LEU A 69 -7.09 -21.02 2.75
N GLN A 70 -7.81 -21.67 1.83
CA GLN A 70 -8.59 -22.86 2.09
C GLN A 70 -8.38 -23.85 0.95
N GLU A 71 -8.29 -25.13 1.31
CA GLU A 71 -8.16 -26.21 0.34
C GLU A 71 -9.35 -26.21 -0.63
N GLY A 72 -9.07 -26.38 -1.93
CA GLY A 72 -10.09 -26.38 -2.99
C GLY A 72 -10.47 -25.00 -3.54
N MET A 73 -9.94 -23.90 -2.98
CA MET A 73 -10.14 -22.53 -3.49
C MET A 73 -9.69 -22.41 -4.95
N LYS A 74 -10.47 -21.72 -5.79
CA LYS A 74 -10.12 -21.57 -7.20
C LYS A 74 -9.02 -20.52 -7.37
N LEU A 75 -8.22 -20.66 -8.43
CA LEU A 75 -7.21 -19.66 -8.80
C LEU A 75 -7.81 -18.24 -8.90
N VAL A 76 -9.02 -18.11 -9.45
CA VAL A 76 -9.68 -16.80 -9.61
C VAL A 76 -9.99 -16.15 -8.26
N ASP A 77 -10.45 -16.93 -7.27
CA ASP A 77 -10.75 -16.41 -5.92
C ASP A 77 -9.47 -15.95 -5.23
N LEU A 78 -8.38 -16.70 -5.41
CA LEU A 78 -7.03 -16.35 -4.98
C LEU A 78 -6.56 -15.03 -5.58
N LEU A 79 -6.71 -14.85 -6.90
CA LEU A 79 -6.34 -13.62 -7.60
C LEU A 79 -7.16 -12.42 -7.15
N LEU A 80 -8.46 -12.62 -6.84
CA LEU A 80 -9.31 -11.58 -6.28
C LEU A 80 -8.88 -11.19 -4.87
N LEU A 81 -8.42 -12.15 -4.07
CA LEU A 81 -7.96 -11.93 -2.71
C LEU A 81 -6.60 -11.21 -2.66
N THR A 82 -5.66 -11.63 -3.51
CA THR A 82 -4.30 -11.08 -3.57
C THR A 82 -4.19 -9.82 -4.41
N ARG A 83 -5.16 -9.58 -5.30
CA ARG A 83 -5.15 -8.52 -6.33
C ARG A 83 -3.87 -8.51 -7.17
N SER A 84 -3.20 -9.67 -7.27
CA SER A 84 -1.89 -9.83 -7.87
C SER A 84 -1.76 -11.22 -8.50
N LEU A 85 -1.19 -11.28 -9.70
CA LEU A 85 -1.02 -12.52 -10.47
C LEU A 85 -0.03 -13.51 -9.84
N GLY A 86 0.75 -13.10 -8.86
CA GLY A 86 1.80 -13.91 -8.23
C GLY A 86 2.96 -14.19 -9.19
N VAL A 87 4.11 -14.58 -8.63
CA VAL A 87 5.27 -15.01 -9.41
C VAL A 87 5.20 -16.52 -9.61
N LYS A 88 5.17 -16.97 -10.86
CA LYS A 88 5.15 -18.40 -11.20
C LYS A 88 6.52 -19.02 -10.91
N GLN A 89 6.58 -19.97 -9.98
CA GLN A 89 7.79 -20.69 -9.55
C GLN A 89 7.93 -22.07 -10.23
N GLY A 90 6.86 -22.58 -10.86
CA GLY A 90 6.87 -23.90 -11.50
C GLY A 90 5.64 -24.11 -12.37
N LYS A 91 5.38 -25.36 -12.77
CA LYS A 91 4.24 -25.70 -13.65
C LYS A 91 2.89 -25.25 -13.05
N ASP A 92 2.78 -25.41 -11.74
CA ASP A 92 1.56 -25.27 -10.94
C ASP A 92 1.80 -24.59 -9.58
N ALA A 93 2.96 -23.94 -9.41
CA ALA A 93 3.36 -23.28 -8.16
C ALA A 93 3.47 -21.77 -8.38
N TYR A 94 2.85 -21.02 -7.49
CA TYR A 94 2.83 -19.57 -7.49
C TYR A 94 3.34 -19.07 -6.14
N ARG A 95 4.08 -17.97 -6.15
CA ARG A 95 4.62 -17.34 -4.96
C ARG A 95 4.17 -15.89 -4.93
N TRP A 96 3.75 -15.47 -3.75
CA TRP A 96 3.54 -14.08 -3.42
C TRP A 96 4.42 -13.71 -2.23
N GLN A 97 4.81 -12.45 -2.14
CA GLN A 97 5.69 -11.96 -1.07
C GLN A 97 5.14 -10.64 -0.52
N ASP A 98 5.19 -10.42 0.79
CA ASP A 98 4.81 -9.15 1.38
C ASP A 98 6.01 -8.21 1.58
N ALA A 99 5.73 -6.99 2.03
CA ALA A 99 6.76 -5.98 2.26
C ALA A 99 7.68 -6.29 3.46
N ALA A 100 7.28 -7.19 4.37
CA ALA A 100 8.08 -7.64 5.50
C ALA A 100 9.08 -8.74 5.10
N GLY A 101 8.97 -9.27 3.88
CA GLY A 101 9.80 -10.34 3.35
C GLY A 101 9.18 -11.73 3.50
N ASP A 102 8.01 -11.84 4.14
CA ASP A 102 7.27 -13.09 4.28
C ASP A 102 6.66 -13.45 2.92
N ALA A 103 6.81 -14.71 2.53
CA ALA A 103 6.30 -15.22 1.26
C ALA A 103 5.27 -16.33 1.48
N VAL A 104 4.25 -16.35 0.64
CA VAL A 104 3.29 -17.45 0.57
C VAL A 104 3.49 -18.17 -0.75
N GLU A 105 3.85 -19.43 -0.67
CA GLU A 105 3.85 -20.34 -1.80
C GLU A 105 2.59 -21.17 -1.82
N VAL A 106 2.06 -21.34 -3.02
CA VAL A 106 0.76 -21.96 -3.22
C VAL A 106 0.84 -22.84 -4.45
N LYS A 107 0.48 -24.11 -4.28
CA LYS A 107 0.43 -25.12 -5.33
C LYS A 107 -1.01 -25.35 -5.73
N LEU A 108 -1.25 -25.27 -7.03
CA LEU A 108 -2.58 -25.48 -7.60
C LEU A 108 -2.59 -26.73 -8.47
N ALA A 109 -3.47 -27.70 -8.18
CA ALA A 109 -3.73 -28.80 -9.11
C ALA A 109 -5.04 -28.52 -9.86
N LYS A 110 -5.00 -28.59 -11.19
CA LYS A 110 -6.19 -28.35 -12.05
C LYS A 110 -6.89 -27.01 -11.73
N GLY A 111 -6.12 -25.98 -11.38
CA GLY A 111 -6.64 -24.63 -11.06
C GLY A 111 -7.27 -24.47 -9.67
N ARG A 112 -7.11 -25.44 -8.77
CA ARG A 112 -7.56 -25.38 -7.38
C ARG A 112 -6.40 -25.48 -6.42
N LEU A 113 -6.50 -24.77 -5.30
CA LEU A 113 -5.53 -24.80 -4.23
C LEU A 113 -5.48 -26.20 -3.58
N VAL A 114 -4.29 -26.80 -3.56
CA VAL A 114 -4.06 -28.12 -2.92
C VAL A 114 -3.14 -28.00 -1.73
N GLU A 115 -2.10 -27.18 -1.84
CA GLU A 115 -1.12 -27.02 -0.78
C GLU A 115 -0.68 -25.56 -0.75
N TRP A 116 -0.44 -25.03 0.46
CA TRP A 116 0.19 -23.74 0.63
C TRP A 116 1.19 -23.77 1.78
N ARG A 117 2.17 -22.89 1.71
CA ARG A 117 3.22 -22.75 2.73
C ARG A 117 3.54 -21.29 2.93
N LEU A 118 3.51 -20.87 4.19
CA LEU A 118 4.05 -19.59 4.61
C LEU A 118 5.55 -19.74 4.88
N LEU A 119 6.36 -19.01 4.14
CA LEU A 119 7.79 -18.84 4.33
C LEU A 119 7.97 -17.49 5.04
N ARG A 120 8.26 -17.52 6.34
CA ARG A 120 8.59 -16.28 7.06
C ARG A 120 10.00 -15.82 6.67
N ALA A 121 10.21 -14.52 6.53
CA ALA A 121 11.55 -13.96 6.36
C ALA A 121 12.43 -14.46 7.52
N ALA A 122 13.62 -14.97 7.19
CA ALA A 122 14.58 -15.43 8.19
C ALA A 122 15.03 -14.25 9.07
N GLY A 123 14.35 -14.10 10.20
CA GLY A 123 14.56 -13.01 11.16
C GLY A 123 14.14 -13.41 12.57
N GLU A 124 14.22 -14.70 12.90
CA GLU A 124 14.15 -15.19 14.27
C GLU A 124 15.11 -16.35 14.44
N GLU A 125 16.38 -16.03 14.66
CA GLU A 125 17.32 -16.91 15.34
C GLU A 125 16.91 -16.89 16.83
N PRO A 126 16.36 -17.97 17.39
CA PRO A 126 16.10 -18.02 18.82
C PRO A 126 17.46 -18.08 19.52
N ALA A 127 17.89 -16.94 20.10
CA ALA A 127 19.00 -16.94 21.02
C ALA A 127 18.60 -17.74 22.30
N PRO A 128 19.50 -18.60 22.81
CA PRO A 128 19.22 -19.62 23.83
C PRO A 128 18.86 -19.05 25.21
#